data_AF-A0A061RA43-F1
#
_entry.id   AF-A0A061RA43-F1
#
_cell.length_a   1.000
_cell.length_b   1.000
_cell.length_c   1.000
_cell.angle_alpha   90.00
_cell.angle_beta   90.00
_cell.angle_gamma   90.00
#
_symmetry.space_group_name_H-M   'P 1'
#
loop_
_entity.id
_entity.type
_entity.pdbx_description
1 polymer ?
#
loop_
_entity_poly.entity_id
_entity_poly.type
_entity_poly.pdbx_seq_one_letter_code
_entity_poly.pdbx_strand_id
1 'polypeptide(L)'
;MAAPVQPNYAELADGLHKVAEQAQHLSNANPAQIFARLDVLQQEQRNILQNQQHFRQEQHQIVLILHQVMEELQRGRGQLQEVLDGQVQLRRDILLSESRSSARGSNSTSAITGVCCFPSTEVGDIPQELAAISPQQLAMLEERELDPYIEFYGLEGETREEKLQSLGKFLGCKLLWR
;
A
#
# COMPACT_ATOMS: atom_id res chain seq x y z
N MET A 1 31.28 4.92 7.75
CA MET A 1 32.65 4.57 8.16
C MET A 1 32.60 4.19 9.63
N ALA A 2 32.78 2.90 9.96
CA ALA A 2 32.78 2.44 11.35
C ALA A 2 34.23 2.43 11.87
N ALA A 3 34.47 3.09 13.00
CA ALA A 3 35.78 3.11 13.64
C ALA A 3 36.12 1.71 14.19
N PRO A 4 37.40 1.28 14.14
CA PRO A 4 37.81 0.02 14.73
C PRO A 4 37.74 0.15 16.26
N VAL A 5 36.89 -0.65 16.90
CA VAL A 5 36.86 -0.81 18.35
C VAL A 5 38.16 -1.53 18.73
N GLN A 6 39.12 -0.79 19.30
CA GLN A 6 40.33 -1.39 19.84
C GLN A 6 39.96 -2.18 21.11
N PRO A 7 40.40 -3.44 21.25
CA PRO A 7 40.19 -4.18 22.48
C PRO A 7 40.95 -3.50 23.62
N ASN A 8 40.26 -3.28 24.74
CA ASN A 8 40.85 -2.69 25.94
C ASN A 8 41.78 -3.72 26.60
N TYR A 9 43.05 -3.74 26.20
CA TYR A 9 44.06 -4.69 26.69
C TYR A 9 44.21 -4.70 28.22
N ALA A 10 43.78 -3.64 28.91
CA ALA A 10 43.77 -3.57 30.37
C ALA A 10 42.74 -4.54 30.99
N GLU A 11 41.53 -4.67 30.42
CA GLU A 11 40.51 -5.62 30.91
C GLU A 11 40.91 -7.08 30.62
N LEU A 12 41.60 -7.29 29.49
CA LEU A 12 42.10 -8.61 29.11
C LEU A 12 43.28 -9.04 30.00
N ALA A 13 44.17 -8.10 30.37
CA ALA A 13 45.24 -8.32 31.32
C ALA A 13 44.71 -8.56 32.75
N ASP A 14 43.69 -7.82 33.18
CA ASP A 14 43.07 -8.00 34.51
C ASP A 14 42.31 -9.34 34.60
N GLY A 15 41.67 -9.76 33.51
CA GLY A 15 41.07 -11.09 33.38
C GLY A 15 42.12 -12.21 33.42
N LEU A 16 43.26 -12.05 32.74
CA LEU A 16 44.37 -13.01 32.77
C LEU A 16 45.05 -13.07 34.15
N HIS A 17 45.14 -11.94 34.86
CA HIS A 17 45.71 -11.89 36.20
C HIS A 17 44.85 -12.63 37.22
N LYS A 18 43.52 -12.48 37.15
CA LYS A 18 42.56 -13.25 37.98
C LYS A 18 42.63 -14.75 37.71
N VAL A 19 42.82 -15.15 36.44
CA VAL A 19 43.02 -16.57 36.09
C VAL A 19 44.36 -17.09 36.61
N ALA A 20 45.42 -16.27 36.56
CA ALA A 20 46.75 -16.63 37.08
C ALA A 20 46.79 -16.74 38.61
N GLU A 21 46.14 -15.84 39.35
CA GLU A 21 46.00 -15.93 40.81
C GLU A 21 45.18 -17.17 41.22
N GLN A 22 44.11 -17.48 40.49
CA GLN A 22 43.32 -18.70 40.71
C GLN A 22 44.12 -19.98 40.42
N ALA A 23 45.02 -19.95 39.44
CA ALA A 23 45.93 -21.06 39.15
C ALA A 23 47.03 -21.22 40.21
N GLN A 24 47.49 -20.13 40.83
CA GLN A 24 48.47 -20.16 41.93
C GLN A 24 47.91 -20.83 43.20
N HIS A 25 46.61 -20.70 43.48
CA HIS A 25 45.95 -21.40 44.58
C HIS A 25 45.88 -22.92 44.40
N LEU A 26 45.96 -23.43 43.15
CA LEU A 26 45.98 -24.88 42.88
C LEU A 26 47.35 -25.51 43.17
N SER A 27 48.44 -24.74 43.11
CA SER A 27 49.80 -25.25 43.34
C SER A 27 50.09 -25.63 44.80
N ASN A 28 49.29 -25.13 45.75
CA ASN A 28 49.46 -25.37 47.19
C ASN A 28 48.23 -26.03 47.86
N ALA A 29 47.22 -26.42 47.08
CA ALA A 29 46.00 -27.03 47.60
C ALA A 29 46.17 -28.54 47.78
N ASN A 30 45.71 -29.08 48.92
CA ASN A 30 45.66 -30.53 49.13
C ASN A 30 44.65 -31.16 48.14
N PRO A 31 44.94 -32.32 47.50
CA PRO A 31 44.04 -33.01 46.57
C PRO A 31 42.54 -32.93 46.88
N ALA A 32 42.13 -33.05 48.16
CA ALA A 32 40.72 -32.93 48.55
C ALA A 32 40.06 -31.57 48.20
N GLN A 33 40.80 -30.46 48.30
CA GLN A 33 40.34 -29.12 47.92
C GLN A 33 40.27 -28.95 46.40
N ILE A 34 41.20 -29.59 45.68
CA ILE A 34 41.19 -29.62 44.21
C ILE A 34 39.96 -30.39 43.71
N PHE A 35 39.65 -31.56 44.28
CA PHE A 35 38.46 -32.35 43.94
C PHE A 35 37.16 -31.60 44.27
N ALA A 36 37.04 -30.99 45.45
CA ALA A 36 35.87 -30.21 45.81
C ALA A 36 35.63 -29.02 44.85
N ARG A 37 36.70 -28.35 44.40
CA ARG A 37 36.60 -27.27 43.40
C ARG A 37 36.21 -27.80 42.02
N LEU A 38 36.69 -28.98 41.65
CA LEU A 38 36.34 -29.64 40.39
C LEU A 38 34.86 -30.02 40.35
N ASP A 39 34.29 -30.51 41.47
CA ASP A 39 32.86 -30.80 41.60
C ASP A 39 32.00 -29.53 41.45
N VAL A 40 32.43 -28.43 42.07
CA VAL A 40 31.77 -27.12 41.93
C VAL A 40 31.80 -26.65 40.48
N LEU A 41 32.96 -26.71 39.80
CA LEU A 41 33.09 -26.31 38.40
C LEU A 41 32.26 -27.22 37.46
N GLN A 42 32.18 -28.52 37.74
CA GLN A 42 31.34 -29.44 36.96
C GLN A 42 29.84 -29.17 37.16
N GLN A 43 29.43 -28.75 38.36
CA GLN A 43 28.06 -28.36 38.63
C GLN A 43 27.73 -27.02 37.95
N GLU A 44 28.63 -26.04 38.02
CA GLU A 44 28.50 -24.75 37.31
C GLU A 44 28.41 -24.96 35.80
N GLN A 45 29.25 -25.83 35.23
CA GLN A 45 29.22 -26.15 33.80
C GLN A 45 27.87 -26.77 33.39
N ARG A 46 27.33 -27.69 34.20
CA ARG A 46 26.00 -28.28 33.95
C ARG A 46 24.89 -27.22 33.99
N ASN A 47 24.93 -26.33 34.98
CA ASN A 47 23.96 -25.24 35.09
C ASN A 47 24.05 -24.28 33.90
N ILE A 48 25.27 -23.93 33.45
CA ILE A 48 25.48 -23.08 32.27
C ILE A 48 24.91 -23.74 31.01
N LEU A 49 25.14 -25.04 30.80
CA LEU A 49 24.62 -25.76 29.65
C LEU A 49 23.09 -25.83 29.64
N GLN A 50 22.47 -26.07 30.80
CA GLN A 50 21.01 -26.05 30.94
C GLN A 50 20.44 -24.66 30.66
N ASN A 51 21.05 -23.60 31.20
CA ASN A 51 20.63 -22.23 30.96
C ASN A 51 20.77 -21.84 29.48
N GLN A 52 21.86 -22.24 28.81
CA GLN A 52 22.03 -22.01 27.38
C GLN A 52 21.00 -22.76 26.53
N GLN A 53 20.58 -23.96 26.95
CA GLN A 53 19.54 -24.70 26.26
C GLN A 53 18.17 -24.02 26.42
N HIS A 54 17.83 -23.60 27.64
CA HIS A 54 16.60 -22.86 27.91
C HIS A 54 16.55 -21.55 27.10
N PHE A 55 17.64 -20.77 27.14
CA PHE A 55 17.74 -19.52 26.40
C PHE A 55 17.59 -19.71 24.89
N ARG A 56 18.16 -20.78 24.31
CA ARG A 56 17.97 -21.12 22.88
C ARG A 56 16.51 -21.46 22.56
N GLN A 57 15.81 -22.14 23.47
CA GLN A 57 14.39 -22.43 23.30
C GLN A 57 13.53 -21.16 23.35
N GLU A 58 13.80 -20.26 24.30
CA GLU A 58 13.12 -18.96 24.38
C GLU A 58 13.39 -18.10 23.14
N GLN A 59 14.64 -18.03 22.67
CA GLN A 59 14.97 -17.33 21.44
C GLN A 59 14.23 -17.91 20.23
N HIS A 60 14.15 -19.24 20.14
CA HIS A 60 13.41 -19.88 19.07
C HIS A 60 11.91 -19.53 19.12
N GLN A 61 11.31 -19.55 20.30
CA GLN A 61 9.91 -19.18 20.49
C GLN A 61 9.66 -17.71 20.13
N ILE A 62 10.56 -16.80 20.52
CA ILE A 62 10.48 -15.38 20.17
C ILE A 62 10.54 -15.20 18.65
N VAL A 63 11.43 -15.91 17.95
CA VAL A 63 11.54 -15.83 16.49
C VAL A 63 10.25 -16.29 15.81
N LEU A 64 9.61 -17.35 16.30
CA LEU A 64 8.33 -17.81 15.77
C LEU A 64 7.22 -16.78 15.96
N ILE A 65 7.13 -16.16 17.15
CA ILE A 65 6.16 -15.10 17.43
C ILE A 65 6.41 -13.90 16.52
N LEU A 66 7.66 -13.47 16.37
CA LEU A 66 8.01 -12.36 15.49
C LEU A 66 7.62 -12.66 14.04
N HIS A 67 7.85 -13.88 13.57
CA HIS A 67 7.45 -14.28 12.22
C HIS A 67 5.94 -14.17 12.03
N GLN A 68 5.14 -14.69 12.97
CA GLN A 68 3.69 -14.59 12.92
C GLN A 68 3.21 -13.13 12.91
N VAL A 69 3.77 -12.28 13.79
CA VAL A 69 3.42 -10.86 13.85
C VAL A 69 3.76 -10.15 12.54
N MET A 70 4.90 -10.47 11.92
CA MET A 70 5.25 -9.90 10.61
C MET A 70 4.27 -10.31 9.51
N GLU A 71 3.86 -11.58 9.47
CA GLU A 71 2.87 -12.07 8.49
C GLU A 71 1.51 -11.39 8.66
N GLU A 72 1.04 -11.25 9.90
CA GLU A 72 -0.21 -10.56 10.22
C GLU A 72 -0.15 -9.08 9.81
N LEU A 73 0.97 -8.41 10.09
CA LEU A 73 1.18 -7.01 9.71
C LEU A 73 1.23 -6.83 8.19
N GLN A 74 1.89 -7.73 7.47
CA GLN A 74 1.93 -7.70 6.01
C GLN A 74 0.53 -7.93 5.41
N ARG A 75 -0.24 -8.87 5.97
CA ARG A 75 -1.62 -9.12 5.55
C ARG A 75 -2.51 -7.90 5.81
N GLY A 76 -2.43 -7.32 7.01
CA GLY A 76 -3.18 -6.12 7.36
C GLY A 76 -2.82 -4.93 6.46
N ARG A 77 -1.54 -4.77 6.12
CA ARG A 77 -1.10 -3.76 5.14
C ARG A 77 -1.70 -3.99 3.75
N GLY A 78 -1.75 -5.23 3.28
CA GLY A 78 -2.38 -5.58 2.00
C GLY A 78 -3.87 -5.21 1.97
N GLN A 79 -4.61 -5.61 3.01
CA GLN A 79 -6.03 -5.28 3.15
C GLN A 79 -6.28 -3.76 3.20
N LEU A 80 -5.43 -3.02 3.91
CA LEU A 80 -5.57 -1.57 4.02
C LEU A 80 -5.28 -0.88 2.68
N GLN A 81 -4.34 -1.40 1.88
CA GLN A 81 -4.09 -0.93 0.53
C GLN A 81 -5.30 -1.14 -0.37
N GLU A 82 -5.92 -2.32 -0.35
CA GLU A 82 -7.14 -2.62 -1.12
C GLU A 82 -8.29 -1.66 -0.77
N VAL A 83 -8.45 -1.34 0.52
CA VAL A 83 -9.46 -0.36 0.97
C VAL A 83 -9.16 1.04 0.44
N LEU A 84 -7.90 1.47 0.47
CA LEU A 84 -7.50 2.78 -0.04
C LEU A 84 -7.74 2.89 -1.55
N ASP A 85 -7.35 1.86 -2.31
CA ASP A 85 -7.55 1.81 -3.76
C ASP A 85 -9.05 1.84 -4.10
N GLY A 86 -9.86 1.10 -3.32
CA GLY A 86 -11.32 1.14 -3.42
C GLY A 86 -11.92 2.53 -3.13
N GLN A 87 -11.40 3.25 -2.13
CA GLN A 87 -11.84 4.62 -1.84
C GLN A 87 -11.48 5.61 -2.95
N VAL A 88 -10.30 5.47 -3.55
CA VAL A 88 -9.89 6.31 -4.70
C VAL A 88 -10.83 6.08 -5.87
N GLN A 89 -11.15 4.82 -6.18
CA GLN A 89 -12.07 4.50 -7.25
C GLN A 89 -13.48 5.04 -6.96
N LEU A 90 -14.02 4.80 -5.75
CA LEU A 90 -15.35 5.30 -5.38
C LEU A 90 -15.44 6.83 -5.47
N ARG A 91 -14.40 7.55 -5.02
CA ARG A 91 -14.36 9.01 -5.12
C ARG A 91 -14.38 9.46 -6.59
N ARG A 92 -13.67 8.77 -7.47
CA ARG A 92 -13.69 9.03 -8.91
C ARG A 92 -15.10 8.82 -9.48
N ASP A 93 -15.73 7.69 -9.17
CA ASP A 93 -17.07 7.36 -9.65
C ASP A 93 -18.12 8.40 -9.22
N ILE A 94 -18.03 8.89 -7.98
CA ILE A 94 -18.89 9.96 -7.46
C ILE A 94 -18.71 11.23 -8.27
N LEU A 95 -17.47 11.70 -8.49
CA LEU A 95 -17.20 12.93 -9.23
C LEU A 95 -17.71 12.85 -10.68
N LEU A 96 -17.55 11.70 -11.34
CA LEU A 96 -18.08 11.46 -12.69
C LEU A 96 -19.61 11.46 -12.69
N SER A 97 -20.24 10.82 -11.70
CA SER A 97 -21.69 10.82 -11.53
C SER A 97 -22.26 12.21 -11.26
N GLU A 98 -21.60 13.01 -10.42
CA GLU A 98 -21.97 14.40 -10.13
C GLU A 98 -21.82 15.29 -11.37
N SER A 99 -20.70 15.17 -12.09
CA SER A 99 -20.47 15.88 -13.36
C SER A 99 -21.58 15.58 -14.38
N ARG A 100 -21.90 14.29 -14.57
CA ARG A 100 -23.00 13.86 -15.44
C ARG A 100 -24.36 14.40 -14.97
N SER A 101 -24.66 14.30 -13.68
CA SER A 101 -25.93 14.76 -13.12
C SER A 101 -26.10 16.27 -13.28
N SER A 102 -25.04 17.03 -13.04
CA SER A 102 -24.99 18.48 -13.23
C SER A 102 -25.17 18.87 -14.69
N ALA A 103 -24.43 18.22 -15.61
CA ALA A 103 -24.58 18.44 -17.05
C ALA A 103 -26.02 18.15 -17.53
N ARG A 104 -26.63 17.03 -17.08
CA ARG A 104 -28.02 16.70 -17.38
C ARG A 104 -29.02 17.74 -16.84
N GLY A 105 -28.79 18.24 -15.63
CA GLY A 105 -29.58 19.32 -15.05
C GLY A 105 -29.56 20.57 -15.93
N SER A 106 -28.36 21.03 -16.29
CA SER A 106 -28.17 22.18 -17.18
C SER A 106 -28.75 21.95 -18.58
N ASN A 107 -28.54 20.77 -19.15
CA ASN A 107 -29.01 20.42 -20.49
C ASN A 107 -30.53 20.23 -20.58
N SER A 108 -31.21 20.03 -19.44
CA SER A 108 -32.68 19.93 -19.43
C SER A 108 -33.36 21.21 -19.93
N THR A 109 -32.69 22.37 -19.82
CA THR A 109 -33.16 23.68 -20.30
C THR A 109 -32.35 24.21 -21.48
N SER A 110 -31.49 23.37 -22.08
CA SER A 110 -30.60 23.73 -23.21
C SER A 110 -31.34 24.29 -24.44
N ALA A 111 -32.60 23.89 -24.66
CA ALA A 111 -33.44 24.45 -25.71
C ALA A 111 -33.74 25.95 -25.53
N ILE A 112 -33.67 26.45 -24.29
CA ILE A 112 -33.92 27.85 -23.93
C ILE A 112 -32.60 28.60 -23.85
N THR A 113 -31.59 28.01 -23.18
CA THR A 113 -30.30 28.67 -22.95
C THR A 113 -29.42 28.70 -24.20
N GLY A 114 -29.64 27.79 -25.15
CA GLY A 114 -28.78 27.63 -26.33
C GLY A 114 -27.39 27.07 -26.02
N VAL A 115 -27.16 26.62 -24.78
CA VAL A 115 -25.87 26.11 -24.31
C VAL A 115 -25.99 24.61 -24.01
N CYS A 116 -25.01 23.84 -24.45
CA CYS A 116 -24.85 22.44 -24.11
C CYS A 116 -23.68 22.27 -23.13
N CYS A 117 -23.91 21.59 -22.02
CA CYS A 117 -22.89 21.23 -21.05
C CYS A 117 -22.45 19.78 -21.29
N PHE A 118 -21.15 19.56 -21.38
CA PHE A 118 -20.55 18.25 -21.60
C PHE A 118 -19.91 17.75 -20.30
N PRO A 119 -20.34 16.60 -19.75
CA PRO A 119 -19.74 16.07 -18.54
C PRO A 119 -18.36 15.47 -18.83
N SER A 120 -17.52 15.45 -17.80
CA SER A 120 -16.19 14.82 -17.84
C SER A 120 -16.28 13.29 -17.79
N THR A 121 -15.26 12.62 -18.30
CA THR A 121 -15.09 11.16 -18.27
C THR A 121 -13.82 10.78 -17.49
N GLU A 122 -13.52 9.48 -17.39
CA GLU A 122 -12.26 9.01 -16.82
C GLU A 122 -11.02 9.54 -17.55
N VAL A 123 -11.16 9.84 -18.84
CA VAL A 123 -10.09 10.36 -19.71
C VAL A 123 -9.92 11.88 -19.52
N GLY A 124 -10.94 12.56 -19.03
CA GLY A 124 -10.94 13.99 -18.75
C GLY A 124 -12.12 14.71 -19.38
N ASP A 125 -11.91 15.98 -19.73
CA ASP A 125 -12.93 16.81 -20.38
C ASP A 125 -12.96 16.53 -21.89
N ILE A 126 -14.13 16.73 -22.50
CA ILE A 126 -14.27 16.61 -23.95
C ILE A 126 -13.38 17.66 -24.64
N PRO A 127 -12.75 17.34 -25.79
CA PRO A 127 -12.00 18.32 -26.57
C PRO A 127 -12.80 19.60 -26.83
N GLN A 128 -12.14 20.75 -26.72
CA GLN A 128 -12.80 22.07 -26.81
C GLN A 128 -13.49 22.28 -28.17
N GLU A 129 -12.93 21.70 -29.23
CA GLU A 129 -13.48 21.74 -30.59
C GLU A 129 -14.87 21.09 -30.65
N LEU A 130 -15.05 20.00 -29.89
CA LEU A 130 -16.34 19.30 -29.77
C LEU A 130 -17.27 20.02 -28.77
N ALA A 131 -16.72 20.65 -27.73
CA ALA A 131 -17.49 21.35 -26.70
C ALA A 131 -18.12 22.67 -27.20
N ALA A 132 -17.54 23.29 -28.24
CA ALA A 132 -17.91 24.62 -28.72
C ALA A 132 -19.23 24.68 -29.53
N ILE A 133 -20.00 23.59 -29.54
CA ILE A 133 -21.22 23.45 -30.33
C ILE A 133 -22.49 23.71 -29.51
N SER A 134 -23.47 24.37 -30.11
CA SER A 134 -24.80 24.54 -29.49
C SER A 134 -25.63 23.25 -29.60
N PRO A 135 -26.66 23.07 -28.76
CA PRO A 135 -27.58 21.93 -28.87
C PRO A 135 -28.23 21.81 -30.26
N GLN A 136 -28.54 22.93 -30.90
CA GLN A 136 -29.16 22.97 -32.23
C GLN A 136 -28.16 22.55 -33.31
N GLN A 137 -26.92 23.03 -33.24
CA GLN A 137 -25.87 22.62 -34.16
C GLN A 137 -25.57 21.12 -33.99
N LEU A 138 -25.53 20.64 -32.75
CA LEU A 138 -25.34 19.22 -32.43
C LEU A 138 -26.46 18.34 -33.04
N ALA A 139 -27.70 18.81 -33.00
CA ALA A 139 -28.85 18.13 -33.63
C ALA A 139 -28.79 18.08 -35.17
N MET A 140 -27.98 18.94 -35.80
CA MET A 140 -27.83 19.03 -37.26
C MET A 140 -26.60 18.31 -37.79
N LEU A 141 -25.68 17.86 -36.93
CA LEU A 141 -24.50 17.11 -37.33
C LEU A 141 -24.85 15.88 -38.17
N GLU A 142 -24.00 15.58 -39.15
CA GLU A 142 -24.05 14.33 -39.91
C GLU A 142 -23.55 13.15 -39.06
N GLU A 143 -23.83 11.93 -39.51
CA GLU A 143 -23.47 10.71 -38.78
C GLU A 143 -21.99 10.65 -38.40
N ARG A 144 -21.10 10.99 -39.33
CA ARG A 144 -19.64 10.95 -39.14
C ARG A 144 -19.14 12.02 -38.18
N GLU A 145 -19.85 13.13 -38.07
CA GLU A 145 -19.49 14.23 -37.17
C GLU A 145 -19.91 13.92 -35.72
N LEU A 146 -20.82 12.94 -35.54
CA LEU A 146 -21.22 12.45 -34.22
C LEU A 146 -20.26 11.40 -33.67
N ASP A 147 -19.54 10.67 -34.53
CA ASP A 147 -18.59 9.61 -34.13
C ASP A 147 -17.63 10.04 -33.01
N PRO A 148 -16.99 11.23 -33.06
CA PRO A 148 -16.09 11.66 -32.00
C PRO A 148 -16.75 11.78 -30.62
N TYR A 149 -18.04 12.17 -30.56
CA TYR A 149 -18.79 12.25 -29.31
C TYR A 149 -19.15 10.87 -28.78
N ILE A 150 -19.53 9.97 -29.68
CA ILE A 150 -19.93 8.59 -29.35
C ILE A 150 -18.71 7.82 -28.84
N GLU A 151 -17.58 7.93 -29.53
CA GLU A 151 -16.31 7.31 -29.13
C GLU A 151 -15.80 7.87 -27.81
N PHE A 152 -15.80 9.20 -27.63
CA PHE A 152 -15.32 9.83 -26.40
C PHE A 152 -16.10 9.40 -25.16
N TYR A 153 -17.42 9.24 -25.29
CA TYR A 153 -18.29 8.82 -24.20
C TYR A 153 -18.53 7.31 -24.12
N GLY A 154 -17.98 6.52 -25.05
CA GLY A 154 -18.20 5.08 -25.14
C GLY A 154 -19.68 4.71 -25.30
N LEU A 155 -20.41 5.47 -26.11
CA LEU A 155 -21.85 5.28 -26.35
C LEU A 155 -22.11 4.32 -27.51
N GLU A 156 -23.32 3.77 -27.56
CA GLU A 156 -23.76 2.88 -28.63
C GLU A 156 -24.58 3.64 -29.69
N GLY A 157 -24.50 3.18 -30.95
CA GLY A 157 -25.32 3.66 -32.07
C GLY A 157 -24.59 3.54 -33.39
N GLU A 158 -25.22 2.94 -34.40
CA GLU A 158 -24.62 2.77 -35.73
C GLU A 158 -25.10 3.88 -36.67
N THR A 159 -26.38 4.21 -36.60
CA THR A 159 -26.99 5.25 -37.42
C THR A 159 -26.94 6.63 -36.78
N ARG A 160 -27.07 7.69 -37.60
CA ARG A 160 -27.20 9.08 -37.11
C ARG A 160 -28.25 9.24 -36.01
N GLU A 161 -29.44 8.66 -36.19
CA GLU A 161 -30.55 8.79 -35.24
C GLU A 161 -30.25 8.08 -33.92
N GLU A 162 -29.69 6.87 -33.96
CA GLU A 162 -29.27 6.14 -32.75
C GLU A 162 -28.19 6.90 -31.99
N LYS A 163 -27.17 7.42 -32.69
CA LYS A 163 -26.08 8.21 -32.10
C LYS A 163 -26.62 9.45 -31.41
N LEU A 164 -27.50 10.22 -32.09
CA LEU A 164 -28.16 11.38 -31.49
C LEU A 164 -29.04 10.99 -30.29
N GLN A 165 -29.76 9.88 -30.37
CA GLN A 165 -30.61 9.40 -29.28
C GLN A 165 -29.79 9.01 -28.05
N SER A 166 -28.70 8.27 -28.23
CA SER A 166 -27.77 7.84 -27.18
C SER A 166 -27.05 9.02 -26.56
N LEU A 167 -26.44 9.87 -27.38
CA LEU A 167 -25.75 11.08 -26.94
C LEU A 167 -26.70 12.02 -26.21
N GLY A 168 -27.89 12.19 -26.78
CA GLY A 168 -29.02 12.82 -26.15
C GLY A 168 -29.21 12.29 -24.73
N LYS A 169 -29.68 11.04 -24.61
CA LYS A 169 -30.05 10.41 -23.33
C LYS A 169 -28.95 10.56 -22.28
N PHE A 170 -27.70 10.40 -22.71
CA PHE A 170 -26.51 10.58 -21.88
C PHE A 170 -26.37 12.01 -21.36
N LEU A 171 -26.43 13.00 -22.25
CA LEU A 171 -26.29 14.43 -21.93
C LEU A 171 -27.52 15.02 -21.23
N GLY A 172 -28.69 14.40 -21.31
CA GLY A 172 -29.93 14.99 -20.78
C GLY A 172 -30.54 16.07 -21.68
N CYS A 173 -30.07 16.20 -22.92
CA CYS A 173 -30.56 17.16 -23.91
C CYS A 173 -31.73 16.60 -24.75
N LYS A 174 -32.96 17.01 -24.42
CA LYS A 174 -34.18 16.56 -25.11
C LYS A 174 -34.27 16.95 -26.60
N LEU A 175 -33.46 17.89 -27.07
CA LEU A 175 -33.45 18.30 -28.48
C LEU A 175 -32.87 17.22 -29.40
N LEU A 176 -32.01 16.33 -28.86
CA LEU A 176 -31.27 15.36 -29.66
C LEU A 176 -32.01 14.03 -29.83
N TRP A 177 -33.03 13.73 -29.03
CA TRP A 177 -33.67 12.42 -29.02
C TRP A 177 -35.18 12.42 -29.27
N ARG A 178 -35.72 13.56 -29.71
CA ARG A 178 -37.12 13.70 -30.09
C ARG A 178 -37.46 12.96 -31.37
#